data_AF-M0JFY4-F1
#
_entry.id   AF-M0JFY4-F1
#
_cell.length_a   1.000
_cell.length_b   1.000
_cell.length_c   1.000
_cell.angle_alpha   90.00
_cell.angle_beta   90.00
_cell.angle_gamma   90.00
#
_symmetry.space_group_name_H-M   'P 1'
#
loop_
_entity.id
_entity.type
_entity.pdbx_description
1 polymer ?
#
loop_
_entity_poly.entity_id
_entity_poly.type
_entity_poly.pdbx_seq_one_letter_code
_entity_poly.pdbx_strand_id
1 'polypeptide(L)'
;MLPAGRNTIEMSPSLTLTSRPEDEYRQVLFEALTDAEPGDELEVVADRDVDTHLVRYQIDRGRAVKWEYEHPNEEPRKLQVTVGGPLADGELGTIDVRDLKPQRRHEALLDIFDELAPDEGFVLVNDHDPKPLYYEIQSMHGEVIDWEYESRGADGWRVKIEKTAQSKHTDDDVVTRYDVREIPKQERHPTIHHRYGMIPAGGTMELIAPHEPRPLKQEFRRRYGDSFTWNIVEDEPGRCRVQVTKEEADKDTNSTEDTGPRASSSTDEAVDITEELDVRDLPPARRHELIYERYAGLDRGEGFILVNDHDPKPLYHQFDAEAGPEFRWEYRQKDRGEFRVIIGKADRDGSDVASEEPEAPF
;
A
#
# COMPACT_ATOMS: atom_id res chain seq x y z
N MET A 1 57.37 9.63 32.70
CA MET A 1 57.33 8.90 31.41
C MET A 1 56.10 8.03 31.46
N LEU A 2 54.97 8.56 30.99
CA LEU A 2 53.70 7.84 30.90
C LEU A 2 53.65 7.18 29.52
N PRO A 3 53.25 5.91 29.37
CA PRO A 3 53.09 5.33 28.05
C PRO A 3 51.81 5.90 27.43
N ALA A 4 51.97 6.50 26.25
CA ALA A 4 50.85 6.88 25.40
C ALA A 4 50.12 5.59 24.97
N GLY A 5 48.86 5.46 25.34
CA GLY A 5 47.96 4.45 24.81
C GLY A 5 47.87 4.63 23.30
N ARG A 6 48.29 3.61 22.55
CA ARG A 6 47.98 3.50 21.13
C ARG A 6 46.46 3.30 21.03
N ASN A 7 45.76 4.35 20.64
CA ASN A 7 44.46 4.21 19.99
C ASN A 7 44.75 3.57 18.63
N THR A 8 44.72 2.24 18.57
CA THR A 8 44.59 1.55 17.30
C THR A 8 43.12 1.72 16.92
N ILE A 9 42.85 2.68 16.03
CA ILE A 9 41.59 2.69 15.30
C ILE A 9 41.71 1.48 14.38
N GLU A 10 41.18 0.33 14.78
CA GLU A 10 40.95 -0.77 13.85
C GLU A 10 39.93 -0.23 12.85
N MET A 11 40.42 0.10 11.65
CA MET A 11 39.55 0.44 10.54
C MET A 11 38.82 -0.86 10.17
N SER A 12 37.50 -0.89 10.35
CA SER A 12 36.67 -1.98 9.85
C SER A 12 36.99 -2.20 8.36
N PRO A 13 37.19 -3.46 7.92
CA PRO A 13 37.42 -3.74 6.51
C PRO A 13 36.26 -3.19 5.67
N SER A 14 36.58 -2.39 4.65
CA SER A 14 35.60 -1.79 3.75
C SER A 14 35.53 -2.60 2.45
N LEU A 15 34.31 -2.94 2.04
CA LEU A 15 33.96 -3.75 0.89
C LEU A 15 33.16 -2.92 -0.12
N THR A 16 33.78 -2.59 -1.25
CA THR A 16 33.13 -1.84 -2.33
C THR A 16 32.58 -2.79 -3.40
N LEU A 17 31.26 -2.76 -3.57
CA LEU A 17 30.50 -3.60 -4.48
C LEU A 17 29.86 -2.81 -5.65
N THR A 18 30.38 -1.63 -5.98
CA THR A 18 29.85 -0.79 -7.06
C THR A 18 30.33 -1.24 -8.45
N SER A 19 29.48 -1.06 -9.47
CA SER A 19 29.79 -1.28 -10.89
C SER A 19 30.23 -2.71 -11.25
N ARG A 20 29.80 -3.72 -10.48
CA ARG A 20 30.07 -5.14 -10.74
C ARG A 20 28.88 -5.86 -11.40
N PRO A 21 29.10 -6.91 -12.20
CA PRO A 21 28.04 -7.85 -12.57
C PRO A 21 27.41 -8.51 -11.34
N GLU A 22 26.14 -8.90 -11.40
CA GLU A 22 25.40 -9.46 -10.25
C GLU A 22 26.01 -10.75 -9.69
N ASP A 23 26.41 -11.69 -10.55
CA ASP A 23 27.05 -12.94 -10.11
C ASP A 23 28.35 -12.68 -9.33
N GLU A 24 29.15 -11.72 -9.80
CA GLU A 24 30.40 -11.32 -9.14
C GLU A 24 30.13 -10.58 -7.83
N TYR A 25 29.08 -9.75 -7.82
CA TYR A 25 28.62 -9.02 -6.64
C TYR A 25 28.31 -9.98 -5.49
N ARG A 26 27.46 -10.99 -5.73
CA ARG A 26 27.07 -11.98 -4.73
C ARG A 26 28.27 -12.79 -4.26
N GLN A 27 29.11 -13.26 -5.19
CA GLN A 27 30.29 -14.06 -4.84
C GLN A 27 31.22 -13.30 -3.89
N VAL A 28 31.56 -12.05 -4.21
CA VAL A 28 32.49 -11.25 -3.42
C VAL A 28 31.93 -10.95 -2.03
N LEU A 29 30.63 -10.63 -1.94
CA LEU A 29 29.97 -10.44 -0.64
C LEU A 29 30.02 -11.72 0.20
N PHE A 30 29.71 -12.87 -0.38
CA PHE A 30 29.68 -14.15 0.32
C PHE A 30 31.08 -14.57 0.79
N GLU A 31 32.10 -14.39 -0.04
CA GLU A 31 33.50 -14.67 0.33
C GLU A 31 33.93 -13.78 1.50
N ALA A 32 33.68 -12.47 1.43
CA ALA A 32 34.02 -11.54 2.51
C ALA A 32 33.34 -11.89 3.85
N LEU A 33 32.06 -12.25 3.82
CA LEU A 33 31.32 -12.67 5.03
C LEU A 33 31.76 -14.04 5.56
N THR A 34 32.22 -14.94 4.69
CA THR A 34 32.71 -16.27 5.07
C THR A 34 34.08 -16.18 5.74
N ASP A 35 34.94 -15.29 5.26
CA ASP A 35 36.28 -15.08 5.79
C ASP A 35 36.29 -14.33 7.14
N ALA A 36 35.18 -13.67 7.50
CA ALA A 36 35.00 -12.91 8.73
C ALA A 36 34.60 -13.78 9.94
N GLU A 37 35.18 -13.46 11.10
CA GLU A 37 34.89 -14.10 12.38
C GLU A 37 33.56 -13.57 12.99
N PRO A 38 32.87 -14.36 13.84
CA PRO A 38 31.72 -13.86 14.58
C PRO A 38 32.07 -12.63 15.44
N GLY A 39 31.34 -11.53 15.23
CA GLY A 39 31.58 -10.24 15.87
C GLY A 39 32.32 -9.24 14.98
N ASP A 40 32.91 -9.68 13.87
CA ASP A 40 33.53 -8.77 12.91
C ASP A 40 32.49 -7.86 12.26
N GLU A 41 32.91 -6.62 12.02
CA GLU A 41 32.11 -5.63 11.31
C GLU A 41 32.78 -5.26 9.99
N LEU A 42 31.98 -5.24 8.93
CA LEU A 42 32.38 -4.92 7.57
C LEU A 42 31.60 -3.68 7.12
N GLU A 43 32.32 -2.65 6.67
CA GLU A 43 31.67 -1.54 5.98
C GLU A 43 31.40 -1.98 4.53
N VAL A 44 30.16 -1.95 4.08
CA VAL A 44 29.79 -2.30 2.70
C VAL A 44 29.31 -1.06 1.97
N VAL A 45 29.82 -0.84 0.77
CA VAL A 45 29.39 0.25 -0.13
C VAL A 45 28.86 -0.34 -1.43
N ALA A 46 27.58 -0.14 -1.70
CA ALA A 46 26.88 -0.78 -2.81
C ALA A 46 26.08 0.23 -3.66
N ASP A 47 26.00 0.00 -4.97
CA ASP A 47 25.16 0.79 -5.88
C ASP A 47 23.73 0.23 -6.03
N ARG A 48 23.47 -0.94 -5.43
CA ARG A 48 22.20 -1.68 -5.48
C ARG A 48 21.80 -2.19 -4.09
N ASP A 49 20.60 -2.73 -3.99
CA ASP A 49 20.10 -3.33 -2.76
C ASP A 49 20.87 -4.61 -2.40
N VAL A 50 21.14 -4.78 -1.11
CA VAL A 50 22.02 -5.84 -0.57
C VAL A 50 21.24 -6.80 0.32
N ASP A 51 20.07 -6.39 0.80
CA ASP A 51 19.26 -7.11 1.79
C ASP A 51 18.96 -8.55 1.35
N THR A 52 18.51 -8.74 0.10
CA THR A 52 18.24 -10.07 -0.48
C THR A 52 19.44 -10.99 -0.39
N HIS A 53 20.62 -10.50 -0.77
CA HIS A 53 21.85 -11.30 -0.72
C HIS A 53 22.31 -11.59 0.71
N LEU A 54 22.12 -10.65 1.66
CA LEU A 54 22.43 -10.88 3.06
C LEU A 54 21.52 -11.94 3.68
N VAL A 55 20.22 -11.91 3.38
CA VAL A 55 19.28 -12.96 3.80
C VAL A 55 19.64 -14.30 3.18
N ARG A 56 19.93 -14.31 1.87
CA ARG A 56 20.36 -15.52 1.17
C ARG A 56 21.64 -16.11 1.75
N TYR A 57 22.59 -15.28 2.16
CA TYR A 57 23.79 -15.73 2.88
C TYR A 57 23.44 -16.40 4.20
N GLN A 58 22.51 -15.81 4.98
CA GLN A 58 22.08 -16.39 6.25
C GLN A 58 21.50 -17.80 6.06
N ILE A 59 20.67 -17.99 5.03
CA ILE A 59 20.04 -19.28 4.70
C ILE A 59 21.09 -20.27 4.18
N ASP A 60 21.90 -19.87 3.19
CA ASP A 60 22.89 -20.75 2.54
C ASP A 60 24.00 -21.21 3.48
N ARG A 61 24.41 -20.36 4.42
CA ARG A 61 25.53 -20.62 5.33
C ARG A 61 25.10 -20.96 6.75
N GLY A 62 23.81 -20.85 7.08
CA GLY A 62 23.31 -21.08 8.42
C GLY A 62 23.98 -20.16 9.45
N ARG A 63 24.21 -18.89 9.11
CA ARG A 63 24.89 -17.90 9.98
C ARG A 63 24.07 -16.64 10.09
N ALA A 64 23.95 -16.09 11.30
CA ALA A 64 23.30 -14.81 11.50
C ALA A 64 24.15 -13.68 10.91
N VAL A 65 23.50 -12.71 10.30
CA VAL A 65 24.12 -11.45 9.88
C VAL A 65 23.19 -10.31 10.26
N LYS A 66 23.75 -9.23 10.79
CA LYS A 66 23.02 -7.99 11.08
C LYS A 66 23.58 -6.88 10.24
N TRP A 67 22.74 -5.95 9.82
CA TRP A 67 23.21 -4.78 9.11
C TRP A 67 22.42 -3.54 9.47
N GLU A 68 23.10 -2.40 9.44
CA GLU A 68 22.53 -1.08 9.66
C GLU A 68 22.99 -0.15 8.55
N TYR A 69 22.05 0.52 7.90
CA TYR A 69 22.36 1.53 6.90
C TYR A 69 22.80 2.82 7.58
N GLU A 70 23.90 3.41 7.10
CA GLU A 70 24.30 4.76 7.53
C GLU A 70 23.20 5.76 7.11
N HIS A 71 22.85 5.70 5.83
CA HIS A 71 21.77 6.48 5.23
C HIS A 71 20.98 5.59 4.24
N PRO A 72 19.83 5.01 4.65
CA PRO A 72 19.09 4.03 3.84
C PRO A 72 18.66 4.51 2.44
N ASN A 73 18.72 5.82 2.19
CA ASN A 73 18.21 6.46 0.99
C ASN A 73 19.29 7.11 0.14
N GLU A 74 20.54 7.05 0.59
CA GLU A 74 21.68 7.63 -0.15
C GLU A 74 22.23 6.62 -1.15
N GLU A 75 22.69 7.13 -2.29
CA GLU A 75 23.39 6.37 -3.31
C GLU A 75 24.80 6.94 -3.49
N PRO A 76 25.87 6.11 -3.44
CA PRO A 76 25.85 4.67 -3.15
C PRO A 76 25.45 4.38 -1.69
N ARG A 77 24.75 3.27 -1.50
CA ARG A 77 24.29 2.81 -0.19
C ARG A 77 25.50 2.40 0.64
N LYS A 78 25.53 2.84 1.89
CA LYS A 78 26.55 2.43 2.87
C LYS A 78 25.86 1.76 4.04
N LEU A 79 26.37 0.60 4.42
CA LEU A 79 25.84 -0.20 5.52
C LEU A 79 26.98 -0.83 6.29
N GLN A 80 26.84 -0.84 7.61
CA GLN A 80 27.70 -1.63 8.49
C GLN A 80 27.08 -3.02 8.62
N VAL A 81 27.85 -4.05 8.30
CA VAL A 81 27.42 -5.45 8.37
C VAL A 81 28.19 -6.15 9.49
N THR A 82 27.48 -6.64 10.50
CA THR A 82 28.05 -7.40 11.60
C THR A 82 27.81 -8.89 11.37
N VAL A 83 28.89 -9.65 11.32
CA VAL A 83 28.84 -11.10 11.13
C VAL A 83 28.54 -11.79 12.46
N GLY A 84 27.50 -12.62 12.49
CA GLY A 84 27.06 -13.36 13.66
C GLY A 84 27.62 -14.77 13.75
N GLY A 85 27.23 -15.48 14.81
CA GLY A 85 27.49 -16.91 14.96
C GLY A 85 26.62 -17.78 14.03
N PRO A 86 26.76 -19.12 14.11
CA PRO A 86 25.82 -20.03 13.47
C PRO A 86 24.40 -19.81 13.99
N LEU A 87 23.42 -19.92 13.10
CA LEU A 87 22.00 -19.99 13.47
C LEU A 87 21.76 -21.27 14.27
N ALA A 88 20.90 -21.20 15.29
CA ALA A 88 20.51 -22.38 16.05
C ALA A 88 19.68 -23.35 15.19
N ASP A 89 19.58 -24.62 15.63
CA ASP A 89 18.76 -25.61 14.93
C ASP A 89 17.30 -25.13 14.81
N GLY A 90 16.82 -24.98 13.57
CA GLY A 90 15.47 -24.49 13.26
C GLY A 90 15.31 -22.96 13.31
N GLU A 91 16.37 -22.21 13.59
CA GLU A 91 16.37 -20.75 13.46
C GLU A 91 16.55 -20.36 12.00
N LEU A 92 15.74 -19.41 11.53
CA LEU A 92 15.78 -18.92 10.16
C LEU A 92 16.52 -17.58 10.07
N GLY A 93 17.09 -17.29 8.89
CA GLY A 93 17.63 -15.98 8.59
C GLY A 93 16.58 -14.89 8.78
N THR A 94 16.99 -13.71 9.26
CA THR A 94 16.07 -12.61 9.57
C THR A 94 16.34 -11.39 8.70
N ILE A 95 15.28 -10.70 8.28
CA ILE A 95 15.32 -9.36 7.68
C ILE A 95 14.49 -8.39 8.50
N ASP A 96 15.06 -7.24 8.83
CA ASP A 96 14.35 -6.12 9.43
C ASP A 96 14.15 -5.01 8.41
N VAL A 97 12.89 -4.73 8.09
CA VAL A 97 12.53 -3.78 7.03
C VAL A 97 12.01 -2.46 7.55
N ARG A 98 12.02 -2.23 8.86
CA ARG A 98 11.42 -1.05 9.50
C ARG A 98 12.03 0.27 9.01
N ASP A 99 13.33 0.25 8.73
CA ASP A 99 14.08 1.41 8.22
C ASP A 99 14.14 1.47 6.68
N LEU A 100 13.60 0.45 6.00
CA LEU A 100 13.51 0.45 4.55
C LEU A 100 12.31 1.25 4.06
N LYS A 101 12.51 2.02 2.99
CA LYS A 101 11.41 2.67 2.27
C LYS A 101 10.41 1.62 1.75
N PRO A 102 9.12 1.94 1.67
CA PRO A 102 8.10 1.00 1.24
C PRO A 102 8.41 0.27 -0.08
N GLN A 103 8.87 0.98 -1.12
CA GLN A 103 9.17 0.36 -2.41
C GLN A 103 10.27 -0.72 -2.29
N ARG A 104 11.41 -0.36 -1.68
CA ARG A 104 12.56 -1.25 -1.45
C ARG A 104 12.18 -2.46 -0.58
N ARG A 105 11.37 -2.23 0.45
CA ARG A 105 10.84 -3.28 1.33
C ARG A 105 10.10 -4.35 0.53
N HIS A 106 9.18 -3.95 -0.35
CA HIS A 106 8.38 -4.90 -1.11
C HIS A 106 9.24 -5.67 -2.13
N GLU A 107 10.11 -4.97 -2.84
CA GLU A 107 11.04 -5.57 -3.81
C GLU A 107 11.93 -6.62 -3.15
N ALA A 108 12.64 -6.25 -2.06
CA ALA A 108 13.49 -7.19 -1.35
C ALA A 108 12.74 -8.42 -0.83
N LEU A 109 11.52 -8.27 -0.31
CA LEU A 109 10.76 -9.39 0.24
C LEU A 109 10.24 -10.36 -0.83
N LEU A 110 9.86 -9.84 -2.01
CA LEU A 110 9.48 -10.67 -3.15
C LEU A 110 10.70 -11.41 -3.69
N ASP A 111 11.81 -10.71 -3.91
CA ASP A 111 13.06 -11.29 -4.42
C ASP A 111 13.58 -12.42 -3.49
N ILE A 112 13.56 -12.19 -2.18
CA ILE A 112 13.94 -13.22 -1.20
C ILE A 112 13.05 -14.45 -1.37
N PHE A 113 11.73 -14.28 -1.45
CA PHE A 113 10.79 -15.40 -1.57
C PHE A 113 10.95 -16.16 -2.89
N ASP A 114 11.26 -15.46 -3.97
CA ASP A 114 11.54 -16.04 -5.27
C ASP A 114 12.78 -16.94 -5.25
N GLU A 115 13.84 -16.50 -4.58
CA GLU A 115 15.07 -17.26 -4.39
C GLU A 115 14.97 -18.44 -3.42
N LEU A 116 13.89 -18.55 -2.62
CA LEU A 116 13.71 -19.69 -1.71
C LEU A 116 13.53 -21.00 -2.50
N ALA A 117 14.24 -22.03 -2.07
CA ALA A 117 13.92 -23.42 -2.40
C ALA A 117 12.72 -23.92 -1.56
N PRO A 118 12.09 -25.04 -1.93
CA PRO A 118 11.11 -25.71 -1.07
C PRO A 118 11.71 -26.02 0.31
N ASP A 119 10.89 -25.84 1.34
CA ASP A 119 11.21 -26.01 2.77
C ASP A 119 12.23 -24.99 3.32
N GLU A 120 12.58 -23.94 2.56
CA GLU A 120 13.33 -22.80 3.07
C GLU A 120 12.40 -21.66 3.50
N GLY A 121 12.92 -20.80 4.38
CA GLY A 121 12.20 -19.63 4.85
C GLY A 121 13.09 -18.61 5.55
N PHE A 122 12.45 -17.51 5.94
CA PHE A 122 13.08 -16.41 6.67
C PHE A 122 12.07 -15.76 7.64
N VAL A 123 12.58 -14.96 8.57
CA VAL A 123 11.77 -14.14 9.46
C VAL A 123 11.77 -12.68 8.99
N LEU A 124 10.57 -12.14 8.77
CA LEU A 124 10.32 -10.72 8.50
C LEU A 124 10.03 -9.98 9.80
N VAL A 125 10.76 -8.89 10.05
CA VAL A 125 10.45 -7.91 11.11
C VAL A 125 9.93 -6.62 10.47
N ASN A 126 8.69 -6.25 10.82
CA ASN A 126 7.99 -5.10 10.23
C ASN A 126 7.40 -4.17 11.30
N ASP A 127 7.18 -2.90 10.95
CA ASP A 127 6.60 -1.87 11.82
C ASP A 127 5.05 -1.91 11.86
N HIS A 128 4.44 -2.58 10.89
CA HIS A 128 3.00 -2.80 10.79
C HIS A 128 2.68 -4.24 10.40
N ASP A 129 1.40 -4.62 10.40
CA ASP A 129 0.98 -5.96 9.98
C ASP A 129 1.28 -6.17 8.49
N PRO A 130 2.17 -7.12 8.10
CA PRO A 130 2.53 -7.36 6.71
C PRO A 130 1.51 -8.23 5.96
N LYS A 131 0.30 -8.41 6.50
CA LYS A 131 -0.79 -9.16 5.87
C LYS A 131 -1.06 -8.84 4.37
N PRO A 132 -0.93 -7.60 3.87
CA PRO A 132 -1.03 -7.34 2.43
C PRO A 132 -0.02 -8.12 1.59
N LEU A 133 1.21 -8.29 2.09
CA LEU A 133 2.28 -9.04 1.43
C LEU A 133 1.94 -10.53 1.36
N TYR A 134 1.32 -11.09 2.40
CA TYR A 134 0.84 -12.49 2.37
C TYR A 134 -0.08 -12.74 1.16
N TYR A 135 -1.07 -11.86 0.94
CA TYR A 135 -1.99 -12.02 -0.19
C TYR A 135 -1.31 -11.85 -1.54
N GLU A 136 -0.32 -10.96 -1.64
CA GLU A 136 0.48 -10.76 -2.85
C GLU A 136 1.27 -12.02 -3.21
N ILE A 137 2.06 -12.55 -2.26
CA ILE A 137 2.87 -13.74 -2.47
C ILE A 137 1.97 -14.96 -2.77
N GLN A 138 0.88 -15.13 -2.01
CA GLN A 138 -0.09 -16.21 -2.27
C GLN A 138 -0.70 -16.10 -3.68
N SER A 139 -0.99 -14.89 -4.15
CA SER A 139 -1.56 -14.67 -5.48
C SER A 139 -0.55 -14.93 -6.62
N MET A 140 0.72 -14.61 -6.40
CA MET A 140 1.79 -14.79 -7.38
C MET A 140 2.28 -16.24 -7.46
N HIS A 141 2.42 -16.91 -6.31
CA HIS A 141 3.05 -18.23 -6.23
C HIS A 141 2.06 -19.37 -5.94
N GLY A 142 0.81 -19.05 -5.60
CA GLY A 142 -0.22 -20.01 -5.21
C GLY A 142 -0.12 -20.42 -3.73
N GLU A 143 -0.76 -21.53 -3.39
CA GLU A 143 -0.76 -22.13 -2.04
C GLU A 143 0.56 -22.86 -1.73
N VAL A 144 1.69 -22.16 -1.89
CA VAL A 144 3.05 -22.67 -1.60
C VAL A 144 3.76 -21.87 -0.51
N ILE A 145 3.01 -21.04 0.21
CA ILE A 145 3.50 -20.21 1.30
C ILE A 145 2.92 -20.71 2.63
N ASP A 146 3.78 -20.88 3.63
CA ASP A 146 3.40 -20.95 5.03
C ASP A 146 3.72 -19.62 5.72
N TRP A 147 2.79 -19.16 6.56
CA TRP A 147 2.82 -17.82 7.15
C TRP A 147 2.44 -17.88 8.62
N GLU A 148 3.43 -17.76 9.49
CA GLU A 148 3.26 -17.87 10.93
C GLU A 148 3.69 -16.56 11.61
N TYR A 149 2.82 -16.01 12.47
CA TYR A 149 3.18 -14.84 13.27
C TYR A 149 3.87 -15.29 14.55
N GLU A 150 5.16 -14.96 14.71
CA GLU A 150 5.89 -15.15 15.96
C GLU A 150 5.48 -14.11 17.02
N SER A 151 5.26 -12.87 16.58
CA SER A 151 4.81 -11.79 17.46
C SER A 151 3.92 -10.78 16.74
N ARG A 152 2.96 -10.22 17.48
CA ARG A 152 2.03 -9.17 17.03
C ARG A 152 1.91 -8.12 18.13
N GLY A 153 2.20 -6.84 17.84
CA GLY A 153 1.99 -5.80 18.84
C GLY A 153 2.74 -4.50 18.60
N ALA A 154 2.75 -3.66 19.63
CA ALA A 154 3.36 -2.32 19.60
C ALA A 154 4.89 -2.35 19.41
N ASP A 155 5.55 -3.45 19.80
CA ASP A 155 6.99 -3.64 19.65
C ASP A 155 7.39 -4.11 18.24
N GLY A 156 6.42 -4.25 17.33
CA GLY A 156 6.60 -4.68 15.95
C GLY A 156 5.97 -6.05 15.66
N TRP A 157 6.01 -6.40 14.37
CA TRP A 157 5.46 -7.63 13.83
C TRP A 157 6.61 -8.52 13.39
N ARG A 158 6.59 -9.78 13.84
CA ARG A 158 7.53 -10.81 13.42
C ARG A 158 6.77 -11.93 12.75
N VAL A 159 7.14 -12.24 11.53
CA VAL A 159 6.46 -13.25 10.72
C VAL A 159 7.49 -14.21 10.14
N LYS A 160 7.32 -15.49 10.43
CA LYS A 160 8.00 -16.59 9.79
C LYS A 160 7.32 -16.89 8.45
N ILE A 161 8.09 -16.85 7.38
CA ILE A 161 7.63 -17.07 6.01
C ILE A 161 8.42 -18.25 5.45
N GLU A 162 7.72 -19.30 5.04
CA GLU A 162 8.33 -20.50 4.43
C GLU A 162 7.70 -20.82 3.08
N LYS A 163 8.50 -21.36 2.17
CA LYS A 163 8.04 -21.82 0.86
C LYS A 163 7.89 -23.33 0.90
N THR A 164 6.66 -23.83 0.88
CA THR A 164 6.34 -25.25 1.12
C THR A 164 6.52 -26.14 -0.12
N ALA A 165 6.57 -25.56 -1.31
CA ALA A 165 6.77 -26.29 -2.56
C ALA A 165 7.31 -25.40 -3.67
N GLN A 166 7.73 -26.01 -4.78
CA GLN A 166 8.12 -25.24 -5.97
C GLN A 166 6.90 -24.48 -6.51
N SER A 167 7.04 -23.16 -6.64
CA SER A 167 6.00 -22.32 -7.24
C SER A 167 5.89 -22.60 -8.74
N LYS A 168 4.68 -22.47 -9.29
CA LYS A 168 4.43 -22.47 -10.74
C LYS A 168 4.47 -21.04 -11.30
N HIS A 169 5.41 -20.22 -10.82
CA HIS A 169 5.48 -18.81 -11.19
C HIS A 169 5.40 -18.66 -12.71
N THR A 170 4.44 -17.87 -13.17
CA THR A 170 4.28 -17.58 -14.59
C THR A 170 5.03 -16.28 -14.82
N ASP A 171 6.10 -16.37 -15.59
CA ASP A 171 6.94 -15.24 -16.00
C ASP A 171 6.19 -14.39 -17.03
N ASP A 172 5.16 -13.68 -16.55
CA ASP A 172 4.38 -12.72 -17.32
C ASP A 172 4.87 -11.30 -16.97
N ASP A 173 4.69 -10.31 -17.87
CA ASP A 173 5.07 -8.89 -17.69
C ASP A 173 4.32 -8.13 -16.55
N VAL A 174 3.79 -8.86 -15.56
CA VAL A 174 3.01 -8.35 -14.43
C VAL A 174 3.92 -8.20 -13.22
N VAL A 175 4.07 -6.97 -12.74
CA VAL A 175 4.87 -6.63 -11.54
C VAL A 175 4.28 -7.23 -10.27
N THR A 176 2.96 -7.36 -10.19
CA THR A 176 2.27 -7.89 -9.01
C THR A 176 0.86 -8.34 -9.34
N ARG A 177 0.39 -9.41 -8.69
CA ARG A 177 -0.95 -9.98 -8.87
C ARG A 177 -1.66 -10.04 -7.53
N TYR A 178 -2.93 -9.64 -7.47
CA TYR A 178 -3.80 -9.85 -6.32
C TYR A 178 -5.08 -10.57 -6.69
N ASP A 179 -5.33 -11.70 -6.04
CA ASP A 179 -6.67 -12.27 -5.98
C ASP A 179 -7.49 -11.56 -4.92
N VAL A 180 -8.28 -10.56 -5.36
CA VAL A 180 -9.08 -9.75 -4.44
C VAL A 180 -10.19 -10.54 -3.77
N ARG A 181 -10.46 -11.79 -4.21
CA ARG A 181 -11.44 -12.68 -3.57
C ARG A 181 -10.94 -13.13 -2.20
N GLU A 182 -9.63 -13.34 -2.06
CA GLU A 182 -8.96 -13.78 -0.83
C GLU A 182 -8.74 -12.63 0.16
N ILE A 183 -8.78 -11.38 -0.31
CA ILE A 183 -8.60 -10.20 0.53
C ILE A 183 -9.94 -9.82 1.20
N PRO A 184 -9.98 -9.56 2.52
CA PRO A 184 -11.16 -9.05 3.21
C PRO A 184 -11.68 -7.76 2.56
N LYS A 185 -13.00 -7.64 2.41
CA LYS A 185 -13.62 -6.51 1.67
C LYS A 185 -13.15 -5.13 2.12
N GLN A 186 -12.94 -4.94 3.42
CA GLN A 186 -12.51 -3.67 4.01
C GLN A 186 -11.04 -3.33 3.68
N GLU A 187 -10.21 -4.33 3.37
CA GLU A 187 -8.78 -4.20 3.10
C GLU A 187 -8.48 -4.08 1.59
N ARG A 188 -9.38 -4.56 0.71
CA ARG A 188 -9.18 -4.63 -0.76
C ARG A 188 -8.69 -3.32 -1.37
N HIS A 189 -9.54 -2.30 -1.38
CA HIS A 189 -9.24 -1.04 -2.07
C HIS A 189 -8.00 -0.34 -1.48
N PRO A 190 -7.86 -0.21 -0.14
CA PRO A 190 -6.64 0.32 0.46
C PRO A 190 -5.36 -0.41 0.02
N THR A 191 -5.35 -1.74 0.06
CA THR A 191 -4.19 -2.55 -0.35
C THR A 191 -3.86 -2.35 -1.82
N ILE A 192 -4.85 -2.40 -2.70
CA ILE A 192 -4.66 -2.24 -4.14
C ILE A 192 -4.09 -0.85 -4.47
N HIS A 193 -4.63 0.20 -3.86
CA HIS A 193 -4.15 1.57 -4.07
C HIS A 193 -2.75 1.81 -3.50
N HIS A 194 -2.47 1.24 -2.32
CA HIS A 194 -1.16 1.29 -1.70
C HIS A 194 -0.13 0.66 -2.64
N ARG A 195 -0.41 -0.56 -3.13
CA ARG A 195 0.49 -1.24 -4.06
C ARG A 195 0.67 -0.49 -5.36
N TYR A 196 -0.43 -0.10 -6.02
CA TYR A 196 -0.34 0.63 -7.29
C TYR A 196 0.49 1.92 -7.19
N GLY A 197 0.42 2.62 -6.04
CA GLY A 197 1.26 3.79 -5.78
C GLY A 197 2.76 3.51 -5.79
N MET A 198 3.16 2.29 -5.42
CA MET A 198 4.56 1.85 -5.34
C MET A 198 5.11 1.29 -6.66
N ILE A 199 4.26 0.96 -7.62
CA ILE A 199 4.68 0.41 -8.92
C ILE A 199 5.40 1.52 -9.72
N PRO A 200 6.56 1.23 -10.34
CA PRO A 200 7.23 2.18 -11.23
C PRO A 200 6.38 2.49 -12.47
N ALA A 201 6.65 3.60 -13.14
CA ALA A 201 5.99 3.87 -14.42
C ALA A 201 6.32 2.76 -15.45
N GLY A 202 5.36 2.40 -16.28
CA GLY A 202 5.40 1.23 -17.16
C GLY A 202 5.03 -0.10 -16.49
N GLY A 203 5.00 -0.17 -15.16
CA GLY A 203 4.68 -1.41 -14.44
C GLY A 203 3.18 -1.76 -14.48
N THR A 204 2.89 -3.06 -14.54
CA THR A 204 1.52 -3.60 -14.61
C THR A 204 1.15 -4.37 -13.35
N MET A 205 -0.01 -4.05 -12.75
CA MET A 205 -0.65 -4.83 -11.69
C MET A 205 -1.81 -5.65 -12.26
N GLU A 206 -1.93 -6.91 -11.88
CA GLU A 206 -3.09 -7.73 -12.22
C GLU A 206 -4.01 -7.96 -11.01
N LEU A 207 -5.32 -7.80 -11.20
CA LEU A 207 -6.35 -8.04 -10.20
C LEU A 207 -7.26 -9.17 -10.67
N ILE A 208 -7.45 -10.19 -9.83
CA ILE A 208 -8.44 -11.26 -10.04
C ILE A 208 -9.64 -10.99 -9.13
N ALA A 209 -10.78 -10.68 -9.72
CA ALA A 209 -12.03 -10.31 -9.03
C ALA A 209 -13.17 -11.27 -9.40
N PRO A 210 -14.27 -11.35 -8.61
CA PRO A 210 -15.41 -12.21 -8.96
C PRO A 210 -16.24 -11.66 -10.14
N HIS A 211 -16.09 -10.37 -10.45
CA HIS A 211 -16.74 -9.64 -11.54
C HIS A 211 -15.92 -8.38 -11.85
N GLU A 212 -16.24 -7.67 -12.94
CA GLU A 212 -15.62 -6.38 -13.27
C GLU A 212 -15.66 -5.42 -12.05
N PRO A 213 -14.52 -4.95 -11.53
CA PRO A 213 -14.49 -4.10 -10.35
C PRO A 213 -14.69 -2.62 -10.73
N ARG A 214 -15.90 -2.28 -11.20
CA ARG A 214 -16.28 -0.92 -11.63
C ARG A 214 -16.08 0.16 -10.55
N PRO A 215 -16.43 -0.06 -9.27
CA PRO A 215 -16.19 0.95 -8.22
C PRO A 215 -14.69 1.27 -8.07
N LEU A 216 -13.84 0.24 -8.06
CA LEU A 216 -12.39 0.39 -7.99
C LEU A 216 -11.85 1.15 -9.21
N LYS A 217 -12.34 0.85 -10.43
CA LYS A 217 -11.97 1.59 -11.64
C LYS A 217 -12.28 3.09 -11.53
N GLN A 218 -13.44 3.44 -10.97
CA GLN A 218 -13.82 4.84 -10.75
C GLN A 218 -12.92 5.50 -9.70
N GLU A 219 -12.57 4.80 -8.63
CA GLU A 219 -11.61 5.28 -7.63
C GLU A 219 -10.23 5.54 -8.23
N PHE A 220 -9.75 4.64 -9.10
CA PHE A 220 -8.52 4.81 -9.86
C PHE A 220 -8.55 6.05 -10.76
N ARG A 221 -9.62 6.23 -11.55
CA ARG A 221 -9.81 7.43 -12.39
C ARG A 221 -9.79 8.72 -11.58
N ARG A 222 -10.48 8.73 -10.43
CA ARG A 222 -10.52 9.91 -9.55
C ARG A 222 -9.16 10.23 -8.94
N ARG A 223 -8.38 9.20 -8.56
CA ARG A 223 -7.11 9.38 -7.84
C ARG A 223 -5.92 9.61 -8.77
N TYR A 224 -5.88 8.94 -9.92
CA TYR A 224 -4.73 8.93 -10.83
C TYR A 224 -5.05 9.55 -12.20
N GLY A 225 -6.28 10.03 -12.44
CA GLY A 225 -6.67 10.61 -13.72
C GLY A 225 -6.53 9.60 -14.87
N ASP A 226 -5.88 10.02 -15.95
CA ASP A 226 -5.62 9.19 -17.13
C ASP A 226 -4.19 8.58 -17.12
N SER A 227 -3.46 8.64 -16.00
CA SER A 227 -2.07 8.12 -15.89
C SER A 227 -2.00 6.59 -15.75
N PHE A 228 -2.99 5.88 -16.28
CA PHE A 228 -3.06 4.42 -16.24
C PHE A 228 -3.97 3.87 -17.34
N THR A 229 -3.70 2.63 -17.74
CA THR A 229 -4.63 1.84 -18.56
C THR A 229 -5.33 0.78 -17.73
N TRP A 230 -6.56 0.44 -18.13
CA TRP A 230 -7.39 -0.55 -17.45
C TRP A 230 -7.91 -1.55 -18.48
N ASN A 231 -7.28 -2.71 -18.53
CA ASN A 231 -7.52 -3.73 -19.54
C ASN A 231 -8.14 -4.96 -18.87
N ILE A 232 -9.33 -5.36 -19.30
CA ILE A 232 -9.95 -6.61 -18.86
C ILE A 232 -9.39 -7.70 -19.75
N VAL A 233 -8.58 -8.59 -19.19
CA VAL A 233 -7.91 -9.68 -19.92
C VAL A 233 -8.69 -10.99 -19.87
N GLU A 234 -9.56 -11.15 -18.88
CA GLU A 234 -10.45 -12.30 -18.71
C GLU A 234 -11.76 -11.82 -18.08
N ASP A 235 -12.91 -12.26 -18.60
CA ASP A 235 -14.23 -11.93 -18.05
C ASP A 235 -15.13 -13.17 -18.08
N GLU A 236 -14.90 -14.05 -17.11
CA GLU A 236 -15.70 -15.26 -16.88
C GLU A 236 -16.56 -15.11 -15.61
N PRO A 237 -17.70 -15.81 -15.52
CA PRO A 237 -18.52 -15.79 -14.30
C PRO A 237 -17.72 -16.21 -13.05
N GLY A 238 -17.59 -15.31 -12.08
CA GLY A 238 -16.84 -15.56 -10.84
C GLY A 238 -15.32 -15.37 -10.96
N ARG A 239 -14.83 -14.96 -12.14
CA ARG A 239 -13.42 -14.71 -12.42
C ARG A 239 -13.25 -13.66 -13.53
N CYS A 240 -12.98 -12.43 -13.12
CA CYS A 240 -12.60 -11.32 -13.98
C CYS A 240 -11.14 -10.95 -13.68
N ARG A 241 -10.28 -10.94 -14.70
CA ARG A 241 -8.90 -10.46 -14.58
C ARG A 241 -8.76 -9.10 -15.22
N VAL A 242 -8.18 -8.18 -14.46
CA VAL A 242 -7.93 -6.81 -14.89
C VAL A 242 -6.45 -6.52 -14.76
N GLN A 243 -5.83 -6.05 -15.82
CA GLN A 243 -4.50 -5.46 -15.79
C GLN A 243 -4.61 -3.94 -15.71
N VAL A 244 -3.93 -3.38 -14.73
CA VAL A 244 -3.82 -1.95 -14.47
C VAL A 244 -2.37 -1.55 -14.66
N THR A 245 -2.07 -0.90 -15.78
CA THR A 245 -0.70 -0.49 -16.12
C THR A 245 -0.53 0.99 -15.83
N LYS A 246 0.56 1.33 -15.14
CA LYS A 246 0.89 2.72 -14.82
C LYS A 246 1.59 3.36 -16.01
N GLU A 247 1.03 4.43 -16.55
CA GLU A 247 1.63 5.12 -17.69
C GLU A 247 2.78 6.02 -17.23
N GLU A 248 3.74 6.26 -18.12
CA GLU A 248 4.73 7.31 -17.89
C GLU A 248 4.04 8.67 -17.88
N ALA A 249 4.35 9.50 -16.88
CA ALA A 249 3.85 10.87 -16.86
C ALA A 249 4.53 11.64 -18.02
N ASP A 250 3.77 11.96 -19.06
CA ASP A 250 4.19 12.88 -20.11
C ASP A 250 4.61 14.20 -19.46
N LYS A 251 5.92 14.51 -19.52
CA LYS A 251 6.46 15.83 -19.15
C LYS A 251 6.15 16.83 -20.26
N ASP A 252 4.88 17.05 -20.58
CA ASP A 252 4.44 18.23 -21.31
C ASP A 252 2.90 18.23 -21.37
N THR A 253 2.27 19.01 -20.50
CA THR A 253 1.02 19.68 -20.88
C THR A 253 0.88 20.98 -20.11
N ASN A 254 1.32 22.01 -20.82
CA ASN A 254 1.08 23.43 -20.62
C ASN A 254 -0.36 23.69 -20.12
N SER A 255 -0.53 24.07 -18.85
CA SER A 255 -1.82 24.48 -18.31
C SER A 255 -2.14 25.88 -18.85
N THR A 256 -3.09 25.94 -19.79
CA THR A 256 -3.67 27.20 -20.25
C THR A 256 -4.96 27.41 -19.48
N GLU A 257 -5.05 28.53 -18.76
CA GLU A 257 -6.28 29.09 -18.24
C GLU A 257 -7.28 29.31 -19.39
N ASP A 258 -8.59 29.09 -19.17
CA ASP A 258 -9.57 30.19 -19.13
C ASP A 258 -11.04 29.72 -19.09
N THR A 259 -11.83 30.53 -18.38
CA THR A 259 -13.27 30.84 -18.46
C THR A 259 -14.35 29.75 -18.41
N GLY A 260 -15.16 29.82 -17.34
CA GLY A 260 -16.54 29.32 -17.33
C GLY A 260 -17.47 30.13 -18.25
N PRO A 261 -18.73 29.69 -18.46
CA PRO A 261 -19.81 30.32 -17.69
C PRO A 261 -21.08 29.48 -17.39
N ARG A 262 -21.75 29.94 -16.31
CA ARG A 262 -23.20 30.09 -16.02
C ARG A 262 -24.12 28.88 -15.74
N ALA A 263 -24.78 29.04 -14.59
CA ALA A 263 -25.89 28.30 -14.01
C ALA A 263 -27.19 28.25 -14.83
N SER A 264 -27.94 27.18 -14.61
CA SER A 264 -29.41 27.17 -14.66
C SER A 264 -29.96 26.54 -13.39
N SER A 265 -30.89 27.27 -12.75
CA SER A 265 -31.65 26.88 -11.58
C SER A 265 -32.73 25.86 -11.91
N SER A 266 -32.91 24.83 -11.07
CA SER A 266 -34.17 24.10 -10.96
C SER A 266 -34.59 23.97 -9.48
N THR A 267 -35.91 23.92 -9.32
CA THR A 267 -36.76 24.26 -8.17
C THR A 267 -36.51 23.47 -6.87
N ASP A 268 -36.57 24.23 -5.77
CA ASP A 268 -36.46 23.90 -4.35
C ASP A 268 -37.54 22.91 -3.87
N GLU A 269 -37.15 21.67 -3.52
CA GLU A 269 -37.91 20.82 -2.58
C GLU A 269 -37.37 21.10 -1.18
N ALA A 270 -38.06 21.95 -0.41
CA ALA A 270 -37.61 22.36 0.91
C ALA A 270 -37.65 21.18 1.89
N VAL A 271 -36.47 20.69 2.27
CA VAL A 271 -36.28 19.73 3.37
C VAL A 271 -36.40 20.47 4.70
N ASP A 272 -37.24 19.99 5.62
CA ASP A 272 -37.37 20.56 6.97
C ASP A 272 -36.12 20.22 7.80
N ILE A 273 -35.41 21.25 8.27
CA ILE A 273 -34.14 21.08 8.96
C ILE A 273 -34.37 20.94 10.46
N THR A 274 -34.15 19.73 10.95
CA THR A 274 -34.46 19.34 12.33
C THR A 274 -33.36 19.72 13.32
N GLU A 275 -32.08 19.68 12.90
CA GLU A 275 -30.94 20.04 13.75
C GLU A 275 -29.65 20.38 12.97
N GLU A 276 -28.64 20.92 13.68
CA GLU A 276 -27.26 21.11 13.21
C GLU A 276 -26.32 20.18 13.98
N LEU A 277 -25.54 19.37 13.25
CA LEU A 277 -24.59 18.39 13.75
C LEU A 277 -23.15 18.82 13.42
N ASP A 278 -22.43 19.35 14.42
CA ASP A 278 -21.01 19.66 14.30
C ASP A 278 -20.14 18.46 14.69
N VAL A 279 -19.28 18.02 13.77
CA VAL A 279 -18.43 16.83 13.95
C VAL A 279 -16.94 17.12 13.95
N ARG A 280 -16.54 18.41 13.93
CA ARG A 280 -15.14 18.83 13.78
C ARG A 280 -14.23 18.29 14.88
N ASP A 281 -14.73 18.24 16.10
CA ASP A 281 -13.98 17.78 17.28
C ASP A 281 -14.10 16.27 17.55
N LEU A 282 -14.80 15.53 16.68
CA LEU A 282 -14.99 14.08 16.83
C LEU A 282 -13.90 13.28 16.10
N PRO A 283 -13.38 12.18 16.71
CA PRO A 283 -12.52 11.22 16.03
C PRO A 283 -13.20 10.61 14.79
N PRO A 284 -12.47 10.31 13.70
CA PRO A 284 -13.05 9.91 12.40
C PRO A 284 -14.04 8.74 12.47
N ALA A 285 -13.75 7.72 13.28
CA ALA A 285 -14.64 6.56 13.43
C ALA A 285 -15.99 6.92 14.07
N ARG A 286 -15.98 7.80 15.09
CA ARG A 286 -17.20 8.26 15.78
C ARG A 286 -18.00 9.24 14.93
N ARG A 287 -17.32 10.05 14.11
CA ARG A 287 -17.94 10.98 13.15
C ARG A 287 -18.85 10.24 12.19
N HIS A 288 -18.35 9.20 11.52
CA HIS A 288 -19.16 8.45 10.54
C HIS A 288 -20.33 7.73 11.20
N GLU A 289 -20.10 7.03 12.32
CA GLU A 289 -21.14 6.33 13.06
C GLU A 289 -22.33 7.25 13.40
N LEU A 290 -22.04 8.44 13.95
CA LEU A 290 -23.06 9.41 14.34
C LEU A 290 -23.83 9.99 13.14
N ILE A 291 -23.14 10.27 12.02
CA ILE A 291 -23.78 10.84 10.83
C ILE A 291 -24.76 9.85 10.19
N TYR A 292 -24.38 8.56 10.12
CA TYR A 292 -25.27 7.51 9.61
C TYR A 292 -26.44 7.24 10.53
N GLU A 293 -26.22 7.23 11.85
CA GLU A 293 -27.29 7.09 12.84
C GLU A 293 -28.33 8.21 12.68
N ARG A 294 -27.87 9.47 12.52
CA ARG A 294 -28.75 10.62 12.32
C ARG A 294 -29.53 10.53 11.02
N TYR A 295 -28.88 10.18 9.92
CA TYR A 295 -29.55 10.00 8.64
C TYR A 295 -30.59 8.87 8.66
N ALA A 296 -30.28 7.74 9.32
CA ALA A 296 -31.19 6.62 9.46
C ALA A 296 -32.47 7.01 10.23
N GLY A 297 -32.34 7.89 11.23
CA GLY A 297 -33.44 8.37 12.07
C GLY A 297 -34.36 9.43 11.46
N LEU A 298 -34.02 10.03 10.31
CA LEU A 298 -34.86 11.03 9.64
C LEU A 298 -36.15 10.43 9.07
N ASP A 299 -37.28 11.13 9.23
CA ASP A 299 -38.47 10.89 8.44
C ASP A 299 -38.32 11.47 7.02
N ARG A 300 -39.26 11.15 6.12
CA ARG A 300 -39.28 11.75 4.78
C ARG A 300 -39.66 13.22 4.88
N GLY A 301 -39.02 14.04 4.05
CA GLY A 301 -39.11 15.50 4.12
C GLY A 301 -38.17 16.13 5.15
N GLU A 302 -37.47 15.36 5.98
CA GLU A 302 -36.57 15.87 7.03
C GLU A 302 -35.09 15.80 6.63
N GLY A 303 -34.30 16.68 7.23
CA GLY A 303 -32.84 16.73 7.08
C GLY A 303 -32.15 17.43 8.23
N PHE A 304 -30.83 17.33 8.29
CA PHE A 304 -30.01 18.06 9.25
C PHE A 304 -28.82 18.71 8.55
N ILE A 305 -28.24 19.74 9.18
CA ILE A 305 -27.02 20.39 8.70
C ILE A 305 -25.81 19.71 9.33
N LEU A 306 -24.92 19.14 8.52
CA LEU A 306 -23.60 18.68 8.95
C LEU A 306 -22.58 19.82 8.85
N VAL A 307 -21.84 20.08 9.94
CA VAL A 307 -20.71 21.01 9.96
C VAL A 307 -19.40 20.21 10.05
N ASN A 308 -18.53 20.37 9.05
CA ASN A 308 -17.27 19.63 8.92
C ASN A 308 -16.08 20.57 8.70
N ASP A 309 -14.88 20.13 9.12
CA ASP A 309 -13.62 20.90 9.05
C ASP A 309 -12.93 20.78 7.68
N HIS A 310 -13.38 19.83 6.87
CA HIS A 310 -12.94 19.60 5.50
C HIS A 310 -14.14 19.29 4.60
N ASP A 311 -13.95 19.31 3.29
CA ASP A 311 -15.05 19.03 2.36
C ASP A 311 -15.56 17.58 2.55
N PRO A 312 -16.83 17.36 2.95
CA PRO A 312 -17.37 16.03 3.17
C PRO A 312 -17.75 15.31 1.85
N LYS A 313 -17.16 15.69 0.71
CA LYS A 313 -17.34 15.03 -0.59
C LYS A 313 -17.18 13.49 -0.56
N PRO A 314 -16.23 12.88 0.18
CA PRO A 314 -16.19 11.42 0.30
C PRO A 314 -17.46 10.83 0.92
N LEU A 315 -18.05 11.54 1.88
CA LEU A 315 -19.28 11.14 2.57
C LEU A 315 -20.51 11.30 1.66
N TYR A 316 -20.58 12.36 0.85
CA TYR A 316 -21.61 12.51 -0.19
C TYR A 316 -21.68 11.27 -1.08
N HIS A 317 -20.52 10.85 -1.62
CA HIS A 317 -20.47 9.70 -2.53
C HIS A 317 -20.89 8.38 -1.86
N GLN A 318 -20.63 8.26 -0.55
CA GLN A 318 -21.07 7.08 0.18
C GLN A 318 -22.60 7.07 0.38
N PHE A 319 -23.20 8.21 0.73
CA PHE A 319 -24.66 8.32 0.80
C PHE A 319 -25.32 8.16 -0.57
N ASP A 320 -24.80 8.77 -1.63
CA ASP A 320 -25.33 8.63 -2.99
C ASP A 320 -25.36 7.16 -3.45
N ALA A 321 -24.38 6.36 -3.02
CA ALA A 321 -24.31 4.93 -3.33
C ALA A 321 -25.26 4.06 -2.48
N GLU A 322 -25.56 4.45 -1.23
CA GLU A 322 -26.21 3.58 -0.25
C GLU A 322 -27.64 4.02 0.14
N ALA A 323 -27.94 5.32 0.10
CA ALA A 323 -29.09 5.93 0.76
C ALA A 323 -30.38 5.95 -0.08
N GLY A 324 -30.33 5.41 -1.30
CA GLY A 324 -31.49 5.27 -2.16
C GLY A 324 -31.97 6.61 -2.77
N PRO A 325 -33.04 6.57 -3.60
CA PRO A 325 -33.48 7.72 -4.39
C PRO A 325 -34.08 8.88 -3.57
N GLU A 326 -34.45 8.63 -2.31
CA GLU A 326 -34.89 9.67 -1.38
C GLU A 326 -33.73 10.55 -0.87
N PHE A 327 -32.48 10.15 -1.05
CA PHE A 327 -31.34 10.91 -0.56
C PHE A 327 -31.28 12.32 -1.16
N ARG A 328 -31.00 13.29 -0.29
CA ARG A 328 -30.77 14.69 -0.66
C ARG A 328 -29.51 15.19 0.01
N TRP A 329 -28.73 15.94 -0.77
CA TRP A 329 -27.50 16.59 -0.34
C TRP A 329 -27.44 18.00 -0.91
N GLU A 330 -27.17 18.99 -0.06
CA GLU A 330 -27.04 20.37 -0.50
C GLU A 330 -25.92 21.08 0.24
N TYR A 331 -25.02 21.75 -0.47
CA TYR A 331 -24.04 22.63 0.17
C TYR A 331 -24.68 23.96 0.57
N ARG A 332 -24.56 24.32 1.84
CA ARG A 332 -24.91 25.65 2.35
C ARG A 332 -23.69 26.56 2.48
N GLN A 333 -22.51 26.00 2.74
CA GLN A 333 -21.27 26.76 2.90
C GLN A 333 -20.06 25.91 2.51
N LYS A 334 -19.10 26.52 1.79
CA LYS A 334 -17.85 25.89 1.31
C LYS A 334 -16.65 26.80 1.64
N ASP A 335 -16.42 27.06 2.92
CA ASP A 335 -15.30 27.88 3.36
C ASP A 335 -14.12 27.02 3.83
N ARG A 336 -12.90 27.54 3.70
CA ARG A 336 -11.69 26.84 4.12
C ARG A 336 -11.70 26.63 5.64
N GLY A 337 -11.99 25.39 6.07
CA GLY A 337 -12.06 24.99 7.48
C GLY A 337 -13.48 24.90 8.05
N GLU A 338 -14.51 25.27 7.28
CA GLU A 338 -15.91 25.12 7.68
C GLU A 338 -16.79 24.84 6.46
N PHE A 339 -17.31 23.61 6.40
CA PHE A 339 -18.23 23.14 5.37
C PHE A 339 -19.57 22.85 6.03
N ARG A 340 -20.64 23.41 5.47
CA ARG A 340 -22.01 23.13 5.91
C ARG A 340 -22.76 22.44 4.78
N VAL A 341 -23.26 21.24 5.03
CA VAL A 341 -24.06 20.47 4.07
C VAL A 341 -25.37 20.02 4.71
N ILE A 342 -26.48 20.16 4.00
CA ILE A 342 -27.73 19.51 4.36
C ILE A 342 -27.65 18.07 3.90
N ILE A 343 -28.05 17.16 4.78
CA ILE A 343 -28.24 15.74 4.50
C ILE A 343 -29.68 15.41 4.87
N GLY A 344 -30.47 14.90 3.92
CA GLY A 344 -31.91 14.69 4.14
C GLY A 344 -32.57 13.61 3.28
N LYS A 345 -33.86 13.38 3.54
CA LYS A 345 -34.73 12.50 2.75
C LYS A 345 -35.83 13.33 2.10
N ALA A 346 -35.99 13.25 0.79
CA ALA A 346 -37.07 13.96 0.09
C ALA A 346 -38.44 13.31 0.29
N ASP A 347 -39.46 14.14 0.21
CA ASP A 347 -40.85 13.70 0.15
C ASP A 347 -41.20 13.28 -1.28
N ARG A 348 -41.82 12.11 -1.46
CA ARG A 348 -42.29 11.66 -2.78
C ARG A 348 -43.75 12.04 -2.97
N ASP A 349 -44.00 13.11 -3.73
CA ASP A 349 -45.25 13.23 -4.48
C ASP A 349 -45.07 14.09 -5.75
N GLY A 350 -45.13 13.46 -6.93
CA GLY A 350 -45.05 14.15 -8.22
C GLY A 350 -44.59 13.29 -9.41
N SER A 351 -45.56 12.63 -10.04
CA SER A 351 -45.58 11.90 -11.33
C SER A 351 -44.47 12.16 -12.38
N ASP A 352 -44.02 11.06 -13.02
CA ASP A 352 -43.54 10.95 -14.41
C ASP A 352 -43.07 12.25 -15.08
N VAL A 353 -41.83 12.64 -14.81
CA VAL A 353 -41.03 13.44 -15.74
C VAL A 353 -39.69 12.73 -15.87
N ALA A 354 -39.21 12.67 -17.11
CA ALA A 354 -37.98 11.99 -17.53
C ALA A 354 -36.86 12.12 -16.50
N SER A 355 -36.15 11.01 -16.30
CA SER A 355 -34.91 10.91 -15.53
C SER A 355 -33.87 11.93 -15.99
N GLU A 356 -33.96 13.15 -15.45
CA GLU A 356 -32.82 14.01 -15.21
C GLU A 356 -32.16 13.46 -13.94
N GLU A 357 -30.97 12.90 -14.10
CA GLU A 357 -30.09 12.61 -12.98
C GLU A 357 -29.92 13.92 -12.19
N PRO A 358 -30.08 13.90 -10.85
CA PRO A 358 -29.82 15.10 -10.05
C PRO A 358 -28.38 15.53 -10.31
N GLU A 359 -28.22 16.74 -10.86
CA GLU A 359 -26.92 17.32 -11.16
C GLU A 359 -26.11 17.32 -9.87
N ALA A 360 -24.99 16.58 -9.86
CA ALA A 360 -24.11 16.52 -8.70
C ALA A 360 -23.64 17.96 -8.40
N PRO A 361 -23.71 18.44 -7.14
CA PRO A 361 -23.42 19.83 -6.81
C PRO A 361 -21.90 20.10 -6.75
N PHE A 362 -21.20 19.93 -7.88
CA PHE A 362 -19.76 20.13 -8.00
C PHE A 362 -19.33 20.72 -9.34
#